data_AF-A0A1T5FFC5-F1
#
_entry.id   AF-A0A1T5FFC5-F1
#
_cell.length_a   1.000
_cell.length_b   1.000
_cell.length_c   1.000
_cell.angle_alpha   90.00
_cell.angle_beta   90.00
_cell.angle_gamma   90.00
#
_symmetry.space_group_name_H-M   'P 1'
#
loop_
_entity.id
_entity.type
_entity.pdbx_description
1 polymer ?
#
loop_
_entity_poly.entity_id
_entity_poly.type
_entity_poly.pdbx_seq_one_letter_code
_entity_poly.pdbx_strand_id
1 'polypeptide(L)'
;MRQSAERSISWALLSATLRQRSGSAQAALLPYALPDSPDLFYLGFCHGAAGTARLFYKLHNITGERIYLDWTTRLANGILATGAPELESPGMWNTATQCCGVASHVTLFLGLWARYGNPEYLEIARRSARTISSRANNLDGKGDKWFMAWSRVDPNIVNAETGYMIGSAGIATALLHLHLAESGRYNVTLPWDTPFPQRRA
;
A
#
# COMPACT_ATOMS: atom_id res chain seq x y z
N MET A 1 6.90 41.69 5.79
CA MET A 1 5.69 41.12 5.15
C MET A 1 6.06 40.35 3.88
N ARG A 2 6.51 39.10 4.00
CA ARG A 2 6.70 38.16 2.86
C ARG A 2 6.49 36.72 3.33
N GLN A 3 5.25 36.40 3.74
CA GLN A 3 4.78 35.04 4.02
C GLN A 3 3.32 34.97 3.58
N SER A 4 3.06 34.60 2.33
CA SER A 4 1.68 34.35 1.86
C SER A 4 1.65 33.58 0.53
N ALA A 5 2.65 33.74 -0.35
CA ALA A 5 2.56 33.21 -1.71
C ALA A 5 2.97 31.72 -1.89
N GLU A 6 3.68 31.11 -0.94
CA GLU A 6 4.19 29.74 -1.10
C GLU A 6 3.19 28.64 -0.69
N ARG A 7 2.06 29.00 -0.06
CA ARG A 7 1.07 28.03 0.44
C ARG A 7 -0.01 27.63 -0.58
N SER A 8 -0.10 28.26 -1.75
CA SER A 8 -1.20 27.98 -2.71
C SER A 8 -0.85 26.99 -3.82
N ILE A 9 0.43 26.91 -4.23
CA ILE A 9 0.84 26.10 -5.39
C ILE A 9 0.94 24.60 -5.05
N SER A 10 1.22 24.24 -3.78
CA SER A 10 1.34 22.84 -3.36
C SER A 10 0.00 22.09 -3.29
N TRP A 11 -1.13 22.78 -3.08
CA TRP A 11 -2.43 22.13 -2.92
C TRP A 11 -3.19 21.92 -4.22
N ALA A 12 -3.04 22.83 -5.19
CA ALA A 12 -3.76 22.77 -6.46
C ALA A 12 -3.38 21.52 -7.29
N LEU A 13 -2.11 21.13 -7.26
CA LEU A 13 -1.61 19.94 -7.97
C LEU A 13 -2.08 18.63 -7.32
N LEU A 14 -2.25 18.59 -6.00
CA LEU A 14 -2.81 17.44 -5.27
C LEU A 14 -4.33 17.29 -5.45
N SER A 15 -5.05 18.38 -5.77
CA SER A 15 -6.49 18.33 -6.05
C SER A 15 -6.85 17.96 -7.50
N ALA A 16 -5.93 18.11 -8.45
CA ALA A 16 -6.22 18.04 -9.88
C ALA A 16 -6.34 16.61 -10.47
N THR A 17 -6.05 15.56 -9.71
CA THR A 17 -6.14 14.15 -10.16
C THR A 17 -6.95 13.27 -9.19
N LEU A 18 -8.04 13.83 -8.64
CA LEU A 18 -8.98 13.11 -7.80
C LEU A 18 -10.19 12.64 -8.63
N ARG A 19 -10.28 11.34 -8.94
CA ARG A 19 -11.57 10.74 -9.33
C ARG A 19 -12.46 10.65 -8.08
N GLN A 20 -13.23 11.70 -7.83
CA GLN A 20 -14.28 11.72 -6.81
C GLN A 20 -15.48 10.91 -7.30
N ARG A 21 -15.71 9.71 -6.75
CA ARG A 21 -17.03 9.06 -6.81
C ARG A 21 -17.72 9.25 -5.46
N SER A 22 -18.94 9.78 -5.48
CA SER A 22 -19.70 10.19 -4.30
C SER A 22 -20.18 8.98 -3.47
N GLY A 23 -20.04 9.09 -2.15
CA GLY A 23 -20.59 8.16 -1.15
C GLY A 23 -19.50 7.43 -0.35
N SER A 24 -19.39 7.74 0.94
CA SER A 24 -18.34 7.33 1.90
C SER A 24 -16.99 8.05 1.72
N ALA A 25 -16.21 8.21 2.80
CA ALA A 25 -15.04 9.09 2.88
C ALA A 25 -14.18 9.12 1.60
N GLN A 26 -14.12 10.29 0.94
CA GLN A 26 -13.61 10.48 -0.43
C GLN A 26 -12.33 9.70 -0.74
N ALA A 27 -12.41 8.73 -1.66
CA ALA A 27 -11.26 7.99 -2.15
C ALA A 27 -10.33 8.89 -3.00
N ALA A 28 -9.02 8.65 -2.93
CA ALA A 28 -8.00 9.39 -3.69
C ALA A 28 -6.91 8.46 -4.23
N LEU A 29 -6.42 8.73 -5.44
CA LEU A 29 -5.26 8.08 -6.04
C LEU A 29 -4.30 9.16 -6.56
N LEU A 30 -3.05 8.76 -6.81
CA LEU A 30 -2.00 9.66 -7.29
C LEU A 30 -1.55 9.21 -8.68
N PRO A 31 -1.57 10.10 -9.68
CA PRO A 31 -1.09 9.79 -11.01
C PRO A 31 0.40 9.48 -10.94
N TYR A 32 0.84 8.51 -11.73
CA TYR A 32 2.23 8.08 -11.73
C TYR A 32 3.18 9.20 -12.17
N ALA A 33 2.84 9.87 -13.27
CA ALA A 33 3.65 10.94 -13.82
C ALA A 33 2.74 11.95 -14.51
N LEU A 34 2.95 13.23 -14.22
CA LEU A 34 2.31 14.34 -14.93
C LEU A 34 3.38 15.10 -15.74
N PRO A 35 3.11 15.44 -17.00
CA PRO A 35 1.88 15.17 -17.77
C PRO A 35 1.86 13.79 -18.46
N ASP A 36 2.94 13.01 -18.37
CA ASP A 36 3.20 11.87 -19.28
C ASP A 36 2.33 10.63 -19.06
N SER A 37 1.75 10.43 -17.87
CA SER A 37 0.93 9.26 -17.54
C SER A 37 -0.14 9.60 -16.48
N PRO A 38 -1.11 10.48 -16.83
CA PRO A 38 -2.08 11.01 -15.87
C PRO A 38 -3.12 9.98 -15.42
N ASP A 39 -3.33 8.93 -16.21
CA ASP A 39 -4.34 7.88 -15.96
C ASP A 39 -3.75 6.58 -15.39
N LEU A 40 -2.44 6.55 -15.09
CA LEU A 40 -1.78 5.41 -14.47
C LEU A 40 -1.63 5.65 -12.96
N PHE A 41 -2.25 4.78 -12.15
CA PHE A 41 -2.25 4.92 -10.70
C PHE A 41 -1.62 3.70 -10.04
N TYR A 42 -0.39 3.83 -9.54
CA TYR A 42 0.22 2.74 -8.77
C TYR A 42 -0.46 2.60 -7.41
N LEU A 43 -0.61 1.35 -6.95
CA LEU A 43 -1.25 1.05 -5.67
C LEU A 43 -0.27 0.57 -4.59
N GLY A 44 0.97 0.25 -5.00
CA GLY A 44 2.02 -0.26 -4.12
C GLY A 44 2.72 0.81 -3.28
N PHE A 45 3.84 0.42 -2.68
CA PHE A 45 4.66 1.26 -1.82
C PHE A 45 5.47 2.32 -2.59
N CYS A 46 6.15 1.98 -3.68
CA CYS A 46 7.22 2.84 -4.23
C CYS A 46 6.69 4.10 -4.94
N HIS A 47 5.61 3.96 -5.71
CA HIS A 47 4.99 5.07 -6.47
C HIS A 47 3.50 5.20 -6.22
N GLY A 48 2.96 4.44 -5.26
CA GLY A 48 1.54 4.23 -5.13
C GLY A 48 0.92 4.70 -3.82
N ALA A 49 -0.41 4.61 -3.80
CA ALA A 49 -1.22 5.06 -2.69
C ALA A 49 -0.81 4.43 -1.34
N ALA A 50 -0.33 3.18 -1.32
CA ALA A 50 0.06 2.53 -0.08
C ALA A 50 1.30 3.16 0.57
N GLY A 51 2.30 3.53 -0.22
CA GLY A 51 3.47 4.24 0.28
C GLY A 51 3.15 5.67 0.67
N THR A 52 2.37 6.38 -0.14
CA THR A 52 2.01 7.77 0.16
C THR A 52 1.09 7.89 1.39
N ALA A 53 0.22 6.91 1.64
CA ALA A 53 -0.56 6.85 2.87
C ALA A 53 0.35 6.79 4.12
N ARG A 54 1.47 6.05 4.07
CA ARG A 54 2.46 6.01 5.16
C ARG A 54 3.07 7.39 5.42
N LEU A 55 3.42 8.12 4.36
CA LEU A 55 3.95 9.47 4.46
C LEU A 55 2.97 10.39 5.19
N PHE A 56 1.72 10.44 4.75
CA PHE A 56 0.71 11.29 5.37
C PHE A 56 0.40 10.87 6.81
N TYR A 57 0.39 9.57 7.10
CA TYR A 57 0.25 9.08 8.47
C TYR A 57 1.43 9.52 9.36
N LYS A 58 2.66 9.51 8.84
CA LYS A 58 3.84 10.02 9.56
C LYS A 58 3.72 11.53 9.82
N LEU A 59 3.28 12.30 8.82
CA LEU A 59 3.06 13.74 8.98
C LEU A 59 2.03 14.01 10.08
N HIS A 60 0.90 13.29 10.09
CA HIS A 60 -0.08 13.38 11.16
C HIS A 60 0.52 13.12 12.55
N ASN A 61 1.36 12.08 12.69
CA ASN A 61 1.99 11.77 13.98
C ASN A 61 2.99 12.84 14.45
N ILE A 62 3.60 13.59 13.53
CA ILE A 62 4.54 14.66 13.86
C ILE A 62 3.81 15.96 14.18
N THR A 63 2.80 16.33 13.40
CA THR A 63 2.15 17.65 13.50
C THR A 63 0.87 17.63 14.34
N GLY A 64 0.23 16.48 14.50
CA GLY A 64 -1.10 16.34 15.07
C GLY A 64 -2.23 16.82 14.16
N GLU A 65 -1.93 17.35 12.96
CA GLU A 65 -2.93 17.92 12.07
C GLU A 65 -3.79 16.83 11.42
N ARG A 66 -5.10 16.95 11.55
CA ARG A 66 -6.07 15.96 11.07
C ARG A 66 -6.07 15.80 9.55
N ILE A 67 -5.75 16.85 8.80
CA ILE A 67 -5.73 16.83 7.32
C ILE A 67 -4.84 15.71 6.77
N TYR A 68 -3.72 15.42 7.43
CA TYR A 68 -2.81 14.36 7.01
C TYR A 68 -3.36 12.96 7.30
N LEU A 69 -4.10 12.79 8.41
CA LEU A 69 -4.82 11.54 8.66
C LEU A 69 -5.96 11.34 7.65
N ASP A 70 -6.66 12.42 7.29
CA ASP A 70 -7.70 12.38 6.26
C ASP A 70 -7.07 11.88 4.95
N TRP A 71 -5.94 12.43 4.51
CA TRP A 71 -5.23 11.94 3.31
C TRP A 71 -4.83 10.46 3.37
N THR A 72 -4.35 9.99 4.51
CA THR A 72 -4.07 8.56 4.73
C THR A 72 -5.31 7.71 4.45
N THR A 73 -6.46 8.14 4.99
CA THR A 73 -7.74 7.47 4.83
C THR A 73 -8.21 7.52 3.37
N ARG A 74 -8.10 8.68 2.71
CA ARG A 74 -8.49 8.84 1.30
C ARG A 74 -7.69 7.94 0.38
N LEU A 75 -6.38 7.82 0.59
CA LEU A 75 -5.49 6.96 -0.20
C LEU A 75 -5.77 5.47 0.05
N ALA A 76 -5.99 5.08 1.30
CA ALA A 76 -6.39 3.71 1.64
C ALA A 76 -7.73 3.34 0.96
N ASN A 77 -8.71 4.24 1.00
CA ASN A 77 -9.98 4.06 0.28
C ASN A 77 -9.81 4.07 -1.24
N GLY A 78 -8.84 4.84 -1.75
CA GLY A 78 -8.44 4.86 -3.16
C GLY A 78 -8.02 3.50 -3.66
N ILE A 79 -7.18 2.79 -2.91
CA ILE A 79 -6.78 1.41 -3.21
C ILE A 79 -8.03 0.53 -3.35
N LEU A 80 -8.92 0.54 -2.35
CA LEU A 80 -10.12 -0.30 -2.35
C LEU A 80 -11.09 0.05 -3.49
N ALA A 81 -11.21 1.33 -3.85
CA ALA A 81 -12.07 1.80 -4.92
C ALA A 81 -11.65 1.29 -6.31
N THR A 82 -10.42 0.80 -6.46
CA THR A 82 -9.97 0.13 -7.70
C THR A 82 -10.42 -1.32 -7.82
N GLY A 83 -10.93 -1.91 -6.74
CA GLY A 83 -11.21 -3.35 -6.64
C GLY A 83 -10.03 -4.17 -6.11
N ALA A 84 -8.91 -3.53 -5.76
CA ALA A 84 -7.84 -4.17 -5.01
C ALA A 84 -8.32 -4.60 -3.60
N PRO A 85 -7.72 -5.66 -3.00
CA PRO A 85 -6.59 -6.43 -3.52
C PRO A 85 -6.95 -7.49 -4.57
N GLU A 86 -8.21 -7.86 -4.79
CA GLU A 86 -8.59 -8.99 -5.64
C GLU A 86 -8.47 -8.72 -7.14
N LEU A 87 -8.73 -7.47 -7.57
CA LEU A 87 -8.65 -7.09 -8.98
C LEU A 87 -7.32 -6.41 -9.29
N GLU A 88 -6.67 -6.87 -10.36
CA GLU A 88 -5.50 -6.18 -10.92
C GLU A 88 -5.91 -4.90 -11.64
N SER A 89 -4.98 -3.95 -11.70
CA SER A 89 -5.12 -2.70 -12.45
C SER A 89 -3.80 -2.39 -13.17
N PRO A 90 -3.76 -1.44 -14.12
CA PRO A 90 -2.50 -1.05 -14.75
C PRO A 90 -1.38 -0.67 -13.79
N GLY A 91 -1.70 -0.17 -12.58
CA GLY A 91 -0.72 0.17 -11.54
C GLY A 91 -0.60 -0.84 -10.40
N MET A 92 -1.23 -2.02 -10.54
CA MET A 92 -1.07 -3.19 -9.68
C MET A 92 -1.32 -4.43 -10.54
N TRP A 93 -0.40 -4.67 -11.46
CA TRP A 93 -0.45 -5.76 -12.44
C TRP A 93 0.65 -6.77 -12.12
N ASN A 94 0.31 -8.06 -12.19
CA ASN A 94 1.20 -9.20 -12.07
C ASN A 94 2.33 -9.05 -11.01
N THR A 95 2.03 -8.42 -9.87
CA THR A 95 2.99 -8.18 -8.79
C THR A 95 2.34 -8.40 -7.42
N ALA A 96 3.03 -9.13 -6.55
CA ALA A 96 2.60 -9.43 -5.18
C ALA A 96 3.54 -8.81 -4.12
N THR A 97 4.64 -8.16 -4.54
CA THR A 97 5.72 -7.66 -3.67
C THR A 97 5.35 -6.41 -2.87
N GLN A 98 6.22 -5.99 -1.95
CA GLN A 98 6.04 -4.75 -1.18
C GLN A 98 6.06 -3.51 -2.08
N CYS A 99 6.94 -3.43 -3.08
CA CYS A 99 7.10 -2.18 -3.82
C CYS A 99 5.92 -1.81 -4.72
N CYS A 100 5.42 -2.75 -5.53
CA CYS A 100 4.36 -2.47 -6.53
C CYS A 100 3.14 -3.37 -6.38
N GLY A 101 3.15 -4.31 -5.43
CA GLY A 101 2.14 -5.35 -5.31
C GLY A 101 1.36 -5.34 -4.00
N VAL A 102 0.53 -6.36 -3.87
CA VAL A 102 -0.46 -6.54 -2.80
C VAL A 102 0.18 -6.68 -1.41
N ALA A 103 1.45 -7.10 -1.27
CA ALA A 103 2.08 -7.21 0.05
C ALA A 103 2.18 -5.87 0.79
N SER A 104 2.29 -4.74 0.08
CA SER A 104 2.20 -3.41 0.71
C SER A 104 0.83 -3.12 1.30
N HIS A 105 -0.24 -3.70 0.77
CA HIS A 105 -1.59 -3.52 1.30
C HIS A 105 -1.70 -4.21 2.64
N VAL A 106 -1.17 -5.44 2.77
CA VAL A 106 -1.05 -6.11 4.08
C VAL A 106 -0.32 -5.20 5.06
N THR A 107 0.86 -4.69 4.70
CA THR A 107 1.64 -3.81 5.59
C THR A 107 0.90 -2.53 5.98
N LEU A 108 0.23 -1.86 5.04
CA LEU A 108 -0.52 -0.62 5.28
C LEU A 108 -1.71 -0.88 6.22
N PHE A 109 -2.60 -1.79 5.82
CA PHE A 109 -3.85 -2.01 6.54
C PHE A 109 -3.61 -2.66 7.90
N LEU A 110 -2.59 -3.52 8.02
CA LEU A 110 -2.20 -4.05 9.32
C LEU A 110 -1.62 -2.97 10.24
N GLY A 111 -0.85 -2.02 9.69
CA GLY A 111 -0.35 -0.87 10.44
C GLY A 111 -1.47 0.06 10.94
N LEU A 112 -2.47 0.32 10.10
CA LEU A 112 -3.67 1.09 10.48
C LEU A 112 -4.52 0.34 11.52
N TRP A 113 -4.69 -0.97 11.37
CA TRP A 113 -5.34 -1.80 12.38
C TRP A 113 -4.59 -1.77 13.71
N ALA A 114 -3.27 -1.92 13.70
CA ALA A 114 -2.46 -1.93 14.92
C ALA A 114 -2.56 -0.60 15.68
N ARG A 115 -2.74 0.51 14.95
CA ARG A 115 -2.92 1.84 15.54
C ARG A 115 -4.32 2.08 16.10
N TYR A 116 -5.36 1.76 15.32
CA TYR A 116 -6.74 2.20 15.59
C TYR A 116 -7.66 1.10 16.09
N GLY A 117 -7.25 -0.16 15.97
CA GLY A 117 -8.04 -1.31 16.38
C GLY A 117 -9.27 -1.60 15.50
N ASN A 118 -9.46 -0.89 14.38
CA ASN A 118 -10.61 -1.10 13.51
C ASN A 118 -10.54 -2.49 12.83
N PRO A 119 -11.49 -3.41 13.10
CA PRO A 119 -11.48 -4.76 12.53
C PRO A 119 -11.57 -4.80 11.00
N GLU A 120 -12.13 -3.77 10.35
CA GLU A 120 -12.21 -3.70 8.90
C GLU A 120 -10.82 -3.66 8.24
N TYR A 121 -9.88 -2.92 8.82
CA TYR A 121 -8.50 -2.90 8.32
C TYR A 121 -7.82 -4.26 8.43
N LEU A 122 -8.09 -5.02 9.49
CA LEU A 122 -7.57 -6.37 9.62
C LEU A 122 -8.18 -7.31 8.58
N GLU A 123 -9.47 -7.17 8.27
CA GLU A 123 -10.11 -7.96 7.21
C GLU A 123 -9.53 -7.62 5.83
N ILE A 124 -9.23 -6.36 5.55
CA ILE A 124 -8.56 -5.98 4.30
C ILE A 124 -7.17 -6.60 4.23
N ALA A 125 -6.39 -6.55 5.31
CA ALA A 125 -5.08 -7.21 5.35
C ALA A 125 -5.17 -8.72 5.11
N ARG A 126 -6.20 -9.39 5.66
CA ARG A 126 -6.54 -10.79 5.37
C ARG A 126 -6.85 -11.03 3.90
N ARG A 127 -7.70 -10.22 3.29
CA ARG A 127 -8.02 -10.30 1.85
C ARG A 127 -6.76 -10.19 1.00
N SER A 128 -5.91 -9.20 1.31
CA SER A 128 -4.62 -9.01 0.64
C SER A 128 -3.72 -10.24 0.77
N ALA A 129 -3.61 -10.81 1.97
CA ALA A 129 -2.84 -12.03 2.21
C ALA A 129 -3.39 -13.24 1.45
N ARG A 130 -4.72 -13.40 1.33
CA ARG A 130 -5.35 -14.44 0.51
C ARG A 130 -5.02 -14.28 -0.97
N THR A 131 -5.08 -13.06 -1.51
CA THR A 131 -4.68 -12.78 -2.90
C THR A 131 -3.21 -13.11 -3.16
N ILE A 132 -2.32 -12.79 -2.22
CA ILE A 132 -0.90 -13.13 -2.37
C ILE A 132 -0.72 -14.64 -2.32
N SER A 133 -1.34 -15.31 -1.34
CA SER A 133 -1.18 -16.74 -1.13
C SER A 133 -1.73 -17.57 -2.29
N SER A 134 -2.82 -17.13 -2.95
CA SER A 134 -3.37 -17.81 -4.12
C SER A 134 -2.43 -17.80 -5.34
N ARG A 135 -1.41 -16.94 -5.33
CA ARG A 135 -0.39 -16.82 -6.39
C ARG A 135 0.91 -17.56 -6.06
N ALA A 136 0.98 -18.20 -4.89
CA ALA A 136 2.14 -18.98 -4.50
C ALA A 136 2.27 -20.25 -5.38
N ASN A 137 3.49 -20.59 -5.74
CA ASN A 137 3.82 -21.76 -6.53
C ASN A 137 4.94 -22.55 -5.87
N ASN A 138 4.70 -23.83 -5.62
CA ASN A 138 5.69 -24.75 -5.06
C ASN A 138 5.83 -26.01 -5.93
N LEU A 139 5.88 -25.82 -7.25
CA LEU A 139 5.90 -26.95 -8.21
C LEU A 139 7.16 -27.82 -8.09
N ASP A 140 8.27 -27.29 -7.57
CA ASP A 140 9.51 -28.05 -7.37
C ASP A 140 9.68 -28.61 -5.95
N GLY A 141 8.68 -28.41 -5.07
CA GLY A 141 8.68 -28.92 -3.70
C GLY A 141 9.69 -28.26 -2.76
N LYS A 142 10.33 -27.14 -3.17
CA LYS A 142 11.39 -26.45 -2.39
C LYS A 142 10.90 -25.23 -1.62
N GLY A 143 9.59 -24.98 -1.61
CA GLY A 143 8.94 -23.86 -0.94
C GLY A 143 8.22 -22.94 -1.92
N ASP A 144 7.34 -22.11 -1.36
CA ASP A 144 6.52 -21.19 -2.14
C ASP A 144 7.36 -20.11 -2.85
N LYS A 145 7.05 -19.91 -4.13
CA LYS A 145 7.62 -18.90 -5.01
C LYS A 145 6.51 -18.08 -5.62
N TRP A 146 6.78 -16.80 -5.85
CA TRP A 146 5.88 -15.91 -6.56
C TRP A 146 6.55 -15.48 -7.85
N PHE A 147 6.09 -16.03 -8.97
CA PHE A 147 6.53 -15.61 -10.29
C PHE A 147 5.76 -14.36 -10.70
N MET A 148 6.49 -13.30 -11.07
CA MET A 148 5.91 -11.98 -11.29
C MET A 148 6.60 -11.28 -12.46
N ALA A 149 5.83 -10.52 -13.22
CA ALA A 149 6.35 -9.57 -14.20
C ALA A 149 6.46 -8.20 -13.54
N TRP A 150 7.64 -7.90 -12.98
CA TRP A 150 7.86 -6.63 -12.28
C TRP A 150 7.77 -5.43 -13.22
N SER A 151 8.44 -5.53 -14.38
CA SER A 151 8.46 -4.46 -15.37
C SER A 151 7.23 -4.55 -16.25
N ARG A 152 6.30 -3.61 -16.09
CA ARG A 152 5.08 -3.57 -16.93
C ARG A 152 5.40 -3.34 -18.41
N VAL A 153 6.51 -2.67 -18.74
CA VAL A 153 6.91 -2.40 -20.12
C VAL A 153 7.56 -3.61 -20.80
N ASP A 154 7.96 -4.63 -20.03
CA ASP A 154 8.46 -5.89 -20.55
C ASP A 154 7.78 -7.07 -19.81
N PRO A 155 6.50 -7.36 -20.13
CA PRO A 155 5.69 -8.32 -19.39
C PRO A 155 6.15 -9.78 -19.58
N ASN A 156 7.04 -10.04 -20.53
CA ASN A 156 7.55 -11.38 -20.81
C ASN A 156 8.70 -11.79 -19.87
N ILE A 157 9.32 -10.83 -19.17
CA ILE A 157 10.33 -11.11 -18.15
C ILE A 157 9.62 -11.43 -16.84
N VAL A 158 9.57 -12.73 -16.51
CA VAL A 158 8.92 -13.26 -15.30
C VAL A 158 9.96 -13.92 -14.41
N ASN A 159 10.14 -13.37 -13.21
CA ASN A 159 11.11 -13.87 -12.24
C ASN A 159 10.44 -14.16 -10.89
N ALA A 160 11.06 -15.06 -10.13
CA ALA A 160 10.76 -15.28 -8.71
C ALA A 160 11.91 -14.70 -7.87
N GLU A 161 11.76 -13.43 -7.50
CA GLU A 161 12.77 -12.68 -6.75
C GLU A 161 12.69 -13.02 -5.25
N THR A 162 13.78 -12.81 -4.50
CA THR A 162 13.88 -13.19 -3.08
C THR A 162 13.95 -11.99 -2.11
N GLY A 163 14.09 -10.77 -2.62
CA GLY A 163 14.32 -9.57 -1.82
C GLY A 163 13.11 -9.11 -0.99
N TYR A 164 13.34 -8.15 -0.10
CA TYR A 164 12.29 -7.56 0.74
C TYR A 164 11.33 -6.67 -0.08
N MET A 165 11.86 -5.68 -0.80
CA MET A 165 11.02 -4.81 -1.63
C MET A 165 10.49 -5.53 -2.87
N ILE A 166 11.32 -6.44 -3.40
CA ILE A 166 11.13 -7.18 -4.65
C ILE A 166 11.36 -8.66 -4.37
N GLY A 167 10.34 -9.38 -3.91
CA GLY A 167 10.44 -10.83 -3.78
C GLY A 167 9.76 -11.46 -2.58
N SER A 168 10.10 -12.72 -2.37
CA SER A 168 9.50 -13.59 -1.36
C SER A 168 9.75 -13.15 0.08
N ALA A 169 10.89 -12.54 0.41
CA ALA A 169 11.16 -12.10 1.79
C ALA A 169 10.16 -11.04 2.28
N GLY A 170 9.79 -10.09 1.41
CA GLY A 170 8.78 -9.08 1.76
C GLY A 170 7.37 -9.63 1.85
N ILE A 171 7.05 -10.58 0.97
CA ILE A 171 5.77 -11.30 1.00
C ILE A 171 5.65 -12.10 2.29
N ALA A 172 6.65 -12.92 2.60
CA ALA A 172 6.70 -13.73 3.82
C ALA A 172 6.62 -12.86 5.08
N THR A 173 7.29 -11.70 5.09
CA THR A 173 7.21 -10.75 6.21
C THR A 173 5.78 -10.24 6.42
N ALA A 174 5.09 -9.84 5.35
CA ALA A 174 3.69 -9.41 5.43
C ALA A 174 2.78 -10.50 5.97
N LEU A 175 2.92 -11.73 5.45
CA LEU A 175 2.12 -12.89 5.88
C LEU A 175 2.41 -13.24 7.35
N LEU A 176 3.67 -13.22 7.78
CA LEU A 176 4.07 -13.48 9.16
C LEU A 176 3.50 -12.43 10.12
N HIS A 177 3.56 -11.16 9.75
CA HIS A 177 3.01 -10.07 10.58
C HIS A 177 1.48 -10.21 10.73
N LEU A 178 0.77 -10.59 9.66
CA LEU A 178 -0.65 -10.88 9.75
C LEU A 178 -0.92 -12.08 10.68
N HIS A 179 -0.17 -13.17 10.54
CA HIS A 179 -0.30 -14.33 11.43
C HIS A 179 -0.09 -13.97 12.91
N LEU A 180 0.89 -13.10 13.21
CA LEU A 180 1.12 -12.59 14.56
C LEU A 180 -0.07 -11.75 15.06
N ALA A 181 -0.69 -10.95 14.21
CA ALA A 181 -1.90 -10.22 14.54
C ALA A 181 -3.08 -11.14 14.87
N GLU A 182 -3.32 -12.15 14.03
CA GLU A 182 -4.45 -13.07 14.18
C GLU A 182 -4.29 -14.00 15.38
N SER A 183 -3.05 -14.34 15.75
CA SER A 183 -2.76 -15.13 16.95
C SER A 183 -2.71 -14.32 18.24
N GLY A 184 -3.08 -13.02 18.21
CA GLY A 184 -3.07 -12.14 19.38
C GLY A 184 -1.67 -11.81 19.90
N ARG A 185 -0.62 -12.07 19.10
CA ARG A 185 0.80 -11.89 19.45
C ARG A 185 1.44 -10.80 18.59
N TYR A 186 0.71 -9.74 18.25
CA TYR A 186 1.21 -8.69 17.38
C TYR A 186 2.34 -7.89 18.05
N ASN A 187 3.57 -8.33 17.79
CA ASN A 187 4.81 -7.68 18.16
C ASN A 187 5.80 -7.94 17.02
N VAL A 188 6.01 -6.94 16.17
CA VAL A 188 6.65 -7.12 14.87
C VAL A 188 7.88 -6.23 14.73
N THR A 189 8.90 -6.76 14.05
CA THR A 189 10.03 -5.96 13.59
C THR A 189 9.65 -5.34 12.26
N LEU A 190 9.58 -4.01 12.23
CA LEU A 190 9.24 -3.27 11.02
C LEU A 190 10.50 -2.53 10.50
N PRO A 191 10.63 -2.31 9.18
CA PRO A 191 11.71 -1.50 8.63
C PRO A 191 11.80 -0.11 9.30
N TRP A 192 13.00 0.44 9.46
CA TRP A 192 13.24 1.69 10.23
C TRP A 192 12.44 2.91 9.73
N ASP A 193 11.99 2.91 8.48
CA ASP A 193 11.20 3.98 7.87
C ASP A 193 9.69 3.86 8.13
N THR A 194 9.24 2.76 8.75
CA THR A 194 7.81 2.54 8.99
C THR A 194 7.25 3.50 10.04
N PRO A 195 6.11 4.14 9.78
CA PRO A 195 5.52 5.03 10.77
C PRO A 195 4.58 4.29 11.73
N PHE A 196 4.24 3.03 11.45
CA PHE A 196 3.24 2.26 12.18
C PHE A 196 3.79 1.65 13.48
N PRO A 197 2.92 1.40 14.48
CA PRO A 197 3.36 0.84 15.74
C PRO A 197 3.78 -0.63 15.60
N GLN A 198 4.84 -1.01 16.32
CA GLN A 198 5.36 -2.39 16.36
C GLN A 198 4.51 -3.33 17.23
N ARG A 199 3.70 -2.77 18.13
CA ARG A 199 2.76 -3.48 19.00
C ARG A 199 1.39 -2.85 18.86
N ARG A 200 0.35 -3.65 19.10
CA ARG A 200 -1.00 -3.09 19.21
C ARG A 200 -1.06 -2.19 20.45
N ALA A 201 -1.54 -0.96 20.26
CA ALA A 201 -1.75 0.01 21.33
C ALA A 201 -2.91 -0.41 22.24
#